data_AF-A0A3M4A6D3-F1
#
_entry.id   AF-A0A3M4A6D3-F1
#
_cell.length_a   1.000
_cell.length_b   1.000
_cell.length_c   1.000
_cell.angle_alpha   90.00
_cell.angle_beta   90.00
_cell.angle_gamma   90.00
#
_symmetry.space_group_name_H-M   'P 1'
#
loop_
_entity.id
_entity.type
_entity.pdbx_description
1 polymer ?
#
loop_
_entity_poly.entity_id
_entity_poly.type
_entity_poly.pdbx_seq_one_letter_code
_entity_poly.pdbx_strand_id
1 'polypeptide(L)' 'MVEKVRAAAQSLGYVANPAARALASSCSQTVVVLVPSLSNQLFIETLEAIQDVLRLRGLDVVIGNY' A
#
# COMPACT_ATOMS: atom_id res chain seq x y z
N MET A 1 -3.58 -29.80 -2.89
CA MET A 1 -2.14 -29.47 -3.09
C MET A 1 -1.75 -28.18 -2.37
N VAL A 2 -2.55 -27.10 -2.47
CA VAL A 2 -2.34 -25.82 -1.78
C VAL A 2 -2.23 -25.96 -0.25
N GLU A 3 -2.99 -26.86 0.36
CA GLU A 3 -3.00 -27.07 1.82
C GLU A 3 -1.64 -27.56 2.37
N LYS A 4 -0.95 -28.43 1.63
CA LYS A 4 0.40 -28.92 2.03
C LYS A 4 1.44 -27.81 1.95
N VAL A 5 1.34 -26.94 0.93
CA VAL A 5 2.25 -25.79 0.77
C VAL A 5 2.02 -24.76 1.87
N ARG A 6 0.77 -24.47 2.23
CA ARG A 6 0.44 -23.58 3.36
C ARG A 6 0.95 -24.13 4.70
N ALA A 7 0.73 -25.42 4.97
CA ALA A 7 1.22 -26.04 6.21
C ALA A 7 2.75 -26.02 6.32
N ALA A 8 3.46 -26.31 5.23
CA ALA A 8 4.92 -26.23 5.20
C ALA A 8 5.41 -24.78 5.38
N ALA A 9 4.80 -23.81 4.70
CA ALA A 9 5.13 -22.40 4.84
C ALA A 9 4.92 -21.91 6.29
N GLN A 10 3.83 -22.31 6.95
CA GLN A 10 3.57 -22.00 8.35
C GLN A 10 4.61 -22.64 9.28
N SER A 11 4.97 -23.91 9.08
CA SER A 11 5.98 -24.59 9.91
C SER A 11 7.38 -23.96 9.79
N LEU A 12 7.69 -23.34 8.65
CA LEU A 12 8.95 -22.65 8.39
C LEU A 12 8.93 -21.17 8.83
N GLY A 13 7.79 -20.67 9.33
CA GLY A 13 7.63 -19.26 9.67
C GLY A 13 7.73 -18.32 8.47
N TYR A 14 7.40 -18.81 7.26
CA TYR A 14 7.50 -18.02 6.04
C TYR A 14 6.48 -16.87 6.04
N VAL A 15 6.97 -15.64 5.99
CA VAL A 15 6.17 -14.43 5.83
C VAL A 15 6.44 -13.86 4.44
N ALA A 16 5.39 -13.74 3.63
CA ALA A 16 5.51 -13.19 2.28
C ALA A 16 5.94 -11.72 2.35
N ASN A 17 7.05 -11.38 1.68
CA ASN A 17 7.57 -10.01 1.63
C ASN A 17 6.87 -9.21 0.50
N PRO A 18 6.07 -8.17 0.82
CA PRO A 18 5.41 -7.34 -0.17
C PRO A 18 6.38 -6.61 -1.10
N ALA A 19 7.55 -6.19 -0.60
CA ALA A 19 8.57 -5.50 -1.39
C ALA A 19 9.23 -6.43 -2.42
N ALA A 20 9.48 -7.69 -2.05
CA ALA A 20 9.99 -8.69 -2.99
C ALA A 20 8.97 -8.98 -4.11
N ARG A 21 7.67 -9.02 -3.77
CA ARG A 21 6.58 -9.17 -4.74
C ARG A 21 6.47 -7.96 -5.67
N ALA A 22 6.55 -6.75 -5.14
CA ALA A 22 6.53 -5.51 -5.92
C ALA A 22 7.73 -5.41 -6.87
N LEU A 23 8.92 -5.80 -6.41
CA LEU A 23 10.13 -5.83 -7.24
C LEU A 23 10.01 -6.87 -8.37
N ALA A 24 9.59 -8.09 -8.06
CA ALA A 24 9.44 -9.16 -9.05
C ALA A 24 8.36 -8.83 -10.11
N SER A 25 7.31 -8.11 -9.72
CA SER A 25 6.24 -7.68 -10.64
C SER A 25 6.51 -6.34 -11.32
N SER A 26 7.58 -5.62 -10.93
CA SER A 26 7.83 -4.22 -11.33
C SER A 26 6.63 -3.29 -11.09
N CYS A 27 5.75 -3.63 -10.16
CA CYS A 27 4.53 -2.91 -9.86
C CYS A 27 4.37 -2.77 -8.34
N SER A 28 4.39 -1.53 -7.85
CA SER A 28 4.14 -1.23 -6.43
C SER A 28 2.66 -0.95 -6.20
N GLN A 29 2.12 -1.37 -5.06
CA GLN A 29 0.73 -1.11 -4.66
C GLN A 29 0.58 0.26 -3.97
N THR A 30 1.40 1.25 -4.35
CA THR A 30 1.52 2.55 -3.66
C THR A 30 1.14 3.70 -4.60
N VAL A 31 0.37 4.65 -4.09
CA VAL A 31 -0.06 5.87 -4.79
C VAL A 31 0.51 7.09 -4.07
N VAL A 32 1.14 8.00 -4.83
CA VAL A 32 1.69 9.25 -4.30
C VAL A 32 0.72 10.40 -4.61
N VAL A 33 0.37 11.18 -3.58
CA VAL A 33 -0.48 12.37 -3.69
C VAL A 33 0.37 13.59 -3.37
N LEU A 34 0.52 14.48 -4.34
CA LEU A 34 1.30 15.72 -4.21
C LEU A 34 0.36 16.91 -4.08
N VAL A 35 0.52 17.69 -3.00
CA VAL A 35 -0.26 18.91 -2.75
C VAL A 35 0.64 20.13 -2.59
N PRO A 36 0.19 21.34 -2.98
CA PRO A 36 1.01 22.55 -2.86
C PRO A 36 1.37 22.93 -1.42
N SER A 37 0.55 22.54 -0.45
CA SER A 37 0.80 22.81 0.97
C SER A 37 -0.05 21.89 1.85
N LEU A 38 0.59 21.27 2.84
CA LEU A 38 -0.08 20.49 3.88
C LEU A 38 -0.67 21.36 4.99
N SER A 39 -0.28 22.63 5.05
CA SER A 39 -0.77 23.59 6.05
C SER A 39 -2.09 24.23 5.64
N ASN A 40 -2.48 24.14 4.37
CA ASN A 40 -3.75 24.68 3.89
C ASN A 40 -4.88 23.68 4.14
N GLN A 41 -5.84 24.07 4.98
CA GLN A 41 -6.98 23.24 5.37
C GLN A 41 -7.87 22.84 4.19
N LEU A 42 -7.83 23.57 3.07
CA LEU A 42 -8.58 23.25 1.85
C LEU A 42 -8.31 21.81 1.35
N PHE A 43 -7.12 21.27 1.58
CA PHE A 43 -6.74 19.95 1.06
C PHE A 43 -7.04 18.79 2.02
N ILE A 44 -7.39 19.06 3.28
CA ILE A 44 -7.56 18.01 4.31
C ILE A 44 -8.68 17.05 3.92
N GLU A 45 -9.87 17.55 3.63
CA GLU A 45 -11.02 16.71 3.27
C GLU A 45 -10.77 15.90 1.99
N THR A 46 -10.04 16.48 1.03
CA THR A 46 -9.69 15.79 -0.22
C THR A 46 -8.67 14.68 0.02
N LEU A 47 -7.65 14.92 0.86
CA LEU A 47 -6.66 13.92 1.23
C LEU A 47 -7.29 12.75 2.00
N GLU A 48 -8.22 13.03 2.91
CA GLU A 48 -8.97 12.01 3.64
C GLU A 48 -9.81 11.16 2.68
N ALA A 49 -10.58 11.79 1.78
CA ALA A 49 -11.39 11.07 0.81
C ALA A 49 -10.56 10.18 -0.13
N ILE A 50 -9.40 10.66 -0.58
CA ILE A 50 -8.47 9.86 -1.40
C ILE A 50 -7.96 8.65 -0.59
N GLN A 51 -7.59 8.88 0.67
CA GLN A 51 -7.05 7.84 1.52
C GLN A 51 -8.07 6.75 1.82
N ASP A 52 -9.34 7.10 2.05
CA ASP A 52 -10.43 6.15 2.28
C ASP A 52 -10.67 5.24 1.06
N VAL A 53 -10.75 5.83 -0.14
CA VAL A 53 -10.99 5.07 -1.37
C VAL A 53 -9.82 4.14 -1.69
N LEU A 54 -8.58 4.59 -1.50
CA LEU A 54 -7.39 3.81 -1.84
C LEU A 54 -7.11 2.71 -0.81
N ARG A 55 -7.33 2.95 0.50
CA ARG A 55 -7.24 1.92 1.53
C ARG A 55 -8.21 0.77 1.27
N LEU A 56 -9.45 1.06 0.87
CA LEU A 56 -10.45 0.04 0.53
C LEU A 56 -10.00 -0.85 -0.65
N ARG A 57 -9.11 -0.37 -1.50
CA ARG A 57 -8.53 -1.12 -2.62
C ARG A 57 -7.23 -1.84 -2.27
N GLY A 58 -6.77 -1.76 -1.02
CA GLY A 58 -5.50 -2.33 -0.57
C GLY A 58 -4.28 -1.62 -1.14
N LEU A 59 -4.42 -0.33 -1.47
CA LEU A 59 -3.33 0.52 -1.95
C LEU A 59 -2.81 1.40 -0.81
N ASP A 60 -1.49 1.49 -0.71
CA ASP A 60 -0.82 2.41 0.21
C ASP A 60 -0.83 3.83 -0.37
N VAL A 61 -1.03 4.83 0.49
CA VAL A 61 -1.03 6.25 0.10
C VAL A 61 0.14 6.97 0.75
N VAL A 62 0.95 7.64 -0.05
CA VAL A 62 2.04 8.51 0.40
C VAL A 62 1.68 9.95 0.03
N ILE A 63 1.65 10.83 1.02
CA ILE A 63 1.34 12.25 0.81
C ILE A 63 2.63 13.05 0.89
N GLY A 64 2.86 13.92 -0.10
CA GLY A 64 3.98 14.85 -0.12
C GLY A 64 3.54 16.24 -0.56
N ASN A 65 4.42 17.22 -0.34
CA ASN A 65 4.29 18.56 -0.87
C ASN A 65 5.49 18.94 -1.74
N TYR A 66 5.32 19.97 -2.58
CA TYR A 66 6.35 20.50 -3.49
C TYR A 66 6.41 22.03 -3.44
#